data_AF-A0A3B0X6U1-F1
#
_entry.id   AF-A0A3B0X6U1-F1
#
_cell.length_a   1.000
_cell.length_b   1.000
_cell.length_c   1.000
_cell.angle_alpha   90.00
_cell.angle_beta   90.00
_cell.angle_gamma   90.00
#
_symmetry.space_group_name_H-M   'P 1'
#
loop_
_entity.id
_entity.type
_entity.pdbx_description
1 polymer ?
#
loop_
_entity_poly.entity_id
_entity_poly.type
_entity_poly.pdbx_seq_one_letter_code
_entity_poly.pdbx_strand_id
1 'polypeptide(L)'
;MSDDKKNKDQDALDYHRFPTPGKLQISPTKPLATQNDLSLAYSPGVASACMAIHANPDKAADYTIRSNLVGVVTNGSAVLGLGNIGPLASKPVMEGKAVLFKRFSGIDVFDIEIDQPDIDKFIDTVAALEPTFGGINLEDIKAPECFEIERRLRERMNIPVFHDDQHGTAIIVTAAILSGLKVVGKKLKNVRLVTSGAGAAALACLNQLVSAGLQKKNIIV
;
A
#
# COMPACT_ATOMS: atom_id res chain seq x y z
N MET A 1 -23.99 23.32 -9.01
CA MET A 1 -23.72 21.90 -8.67
C MET A 1 -25.05 21.27 -8.32
N SER A 2 -25.45 20.20 -9.02
CA SER A 2 -26.77 19.57 -8.87
C SER A 2 -26.96 18.97 -7.47
N ASP A 3 -28.21 18.94 -7.00
CA ASP A 3 -28.57 18.41 -5.67
C ASP A 3 -28.15 16.94 -5.47
N ASP A 4 -28.13 16.15 -6.55
CA ASP A 4 -27.60 14.78 -6.55
C ASP A 4 -26.14 14.66 -6.11
N LYS A 5 -25.29 15.66 -6.42
CA LYS A 5 -23.87 15.63 -6.02
C LYS A 5 -23.72 15.93 -4.53
N LYS A 6 -24.51 16.89 -4.01
CA LYS A 6 -24.49 17.22 -2.58
C LYS A 6 -24.94 16.04 -1.71
N ASN A 7 -25.90 15.26 -2.20
CA ASN A 7 -26.38 14.09 -1.47
C ASN A 7 -25.27 13.01 -1.35
N LYS A 8 -24.52 12.77 -2.43
CA LYS A 8 -23.38 11.82 -2.42
C LYS A 8 -22.22 12.23 -1.53
N ASP A 9 -21.94 13.54 -1.45
CA ASP A 9 -20.87 14.03 -0.58
C ASP A 9 -21.23 13.82 0.90
N GLN A 10 -22.49 14.09 1.28
CA GLN A 10 -22.96 13.84 2.64
C GLN A 10 -22.99 12.34 2.98
N ASP A 11 -23.45 11.49 2.05
CA ASP A 11 -23.44 10.04 2.23
C ASP A 11 -22.03 9.50 2.51
N ALA A 12 -21.02 10.03 1.81
CA ALA A 12 -19.62 9.65 2.06
C ALA A 12 -19.15 10.08 3.45
N LEU A 13 -19.46 11.31 3.88
CA LEU A 13 -19.10 11.78 5.22
C LEU A 13 -19.78 10.97 6.32
N ASP A 14 -21.06 10.66 6.15
CA ASP A 14 -21.83 9.87 7.11
C ASP A 14 -21.32 8.43 7.19
N TYR A 15 -20.96 7.83 6.06
CA TYR A 15 -20.30 6.51 5.99
C TYR A 15 -18.99 6.47 6.80
N HIS A 16 -18.22 7.56 6.80
CA HIS A 16 -16.97 7.66 7.56
C HIS A 16 -17.15 7.99 9.04
N ARG A 17 -18.32 8.51 9.44
CA ARG A 17 -18.57 9.04 10.79
C ARG A 17 -19.41 8.12 11.66
N PHE A 18 -20.39 7.44 11.08
CA PHE A 18 -21.42 6.73 11.83
C PHE A 18 -21.49 5.24 11.48
N PRO A 19 -21.86 4.38 12.44
CA PRO A 19 -22.09 4.68 13.87
C PRO A 19 -20.80 4.93 14.67
N THR A 20 -19.65 4.50 14.12
CA THR A 20 -18.32 4.69 14.71
C THR A 20 -17.42 5.29 13.63
N PRO A 21 -16.60 6.31 13.96
CA PRO A 21 -15.69 6.90 12.99
C PRO A 21 -14.62 5.95 12.46
N GLY A 22 -14.22 6.15 11.21
CA GLY A 22 -13.17 5.39 10.54
C GLY A 22 -13.67 4.09 9.91
N LYS A 23 -12.79 3.40 9.20
CA LYS A 23 -13.14 2.20 8.41
C LYS A 23 -12.56 0.89 8.96
N LEU A 24 -11.67 0.96 9.95
CA LEU A 24 -11.00 -0.20 10.51
C LEU A 24 -10.93 -0.16 12.04
N GLN A 25 -10.78 -1.33 12.63
CA GLN A 25 -10.58 -1.52 14.06
C GLN A 25 -9.63 -2.71 14.29
N ILE A 26 -8.94 -2.73 15.43
CA ILE A 26 -8.14 -3.88 15.85
C ILE A 26 -9.03 -4.82 16.68
N SER A 27 -8.95 -6.11 16.40
CA SER A 27 -9.67 -7.14 17.15
C SER A 27 -8.71 -8.24 17.61
N PRO A 28 -8.73 -8.65 18.89
CA PRO A 28 -7.92 -9.77 19.37
C PRO A 28 -8.29 -11.09 18.69
N THR A 29 -7.27 -11.89 18.36
CA THR A 29 -7.47 -13.22 17.74
C THR A 29 -7.39 -14.37 18.75
N LYS A 30 -6.94 -14.11 19.97
CA LYS A 30 -6.82 -15.09 21.06
C LYS A 30 -7.83 -14.77 22.17
N PRO A 31 -8.37 -15.79 22.88
CA PRO A 31 -9.20 -15.56 24.04
C PRO A 31 -8.48 -14.70 25.09
N LEU A 32 -9.24 -13.89 25.82
CA LEU A 32 -8.77 -13.04 26.91
C LEU A 32 -9.74 -13.10 28.11
N ALA A 33 -10.44 -14.23 28.29
CA ALA A 33 -11.55 -14.34 29.22
C ALA A 33 -11.15 -14.82 30.62
N THR A 34 -10.01 -15.52 30.73
CA THR A 34 -9.54 -16.11 31.98
C THR A 34 -8.21 -15.52 32.45
N GLN A 35 -7.89 -15.71 33.73
CA GLN A 35 -6.57 -15.36 34.27
C GLN A 35 -5.44 -16.08 33.51
N ASN A 36 -5.67 -17.34 33.14
CA ASN A 36 -4.72 -18.12 32.36
C ASN A 36 -4.50 -17.46 30.98
N ASP A 37 -5.57 -17.09 30.27
CA ASP A 37 -5.47 -16.40 28.97
C ASP A 37 -4.66 -15.10 29.07
N LEU A 38 -4.93 -14.28 30.08
CA LEU A 38 -4.20 -13.03 30.32
C LEU A 38 -2.72 -13.28 30.63
N SER A 39 -2.43 -14.33 31.40
CA SER A 39 -1.06 -14.71 31.73
C SER A 39 -0.26 -15.20 30.53
N LEU A 40 -0.93 -15.77 29.52
CA LEU A 40 -0.32 -16.20 28.26
C LEU A 40 -0.18 -15.05 27.25
N ALA A 41 -1.20 -14.21 27.14
CA ALA A 41 -1.22 -13.06 26.23
C ALA A 41 -0.23 -11.96 26.66
N TYR A 42 0.05 -11.85 27.96
CA TYR A 42 0.97 -10.85 28.51
C TYR A 42 1.90 -11.49 29.54
N SER A 43 2.16 -10.81 30.65
CA SER A 43 3.09 -11.30 31.68
C SER A 43 2.46 -12.42 32.52
N PRO A 44 3.22 -13.48 32.86
CA PRO A 44 4.63 -13.72 32.49
C PRO A 44 4.83 -14.49 31.17
N GLY A 45 3.77 -15.05 30.56
CA GLY A 45 3.86 -16.01 29.46
C GLY A 45 4.47 -15.46 28.17
N VAL A 46 4.19 -14.18 27.83
CA VAL A 46 4.71 -13.49 26.63
C VAL A 46 6.24 -13.53 26.54
N ALA A 47 6.94 -13.62 27.68
CA ALA A 47 8.40 -13.71 27.73
C ALA A 47 8.93 -14.92 26.94
N SER A 48 8.18 -16.02 26.89
CA SER A 48 8.58 -17.21 26.13
C SER A 48 8.66 -16.94 24.62
N ALA A 49 7.67 -16.22 24.07
CA ALA A 49 7.68 -15.82 22.66
C ALA A 49 8.80 -14.81 22.39
N CYS A 50 8.98 -13.82 23.27
CA CYS A 50 10.07 -12.84 23.15
C CYS A 50 11.45 -13.51 23.12
N MET A 51 11.72 -14.43 24.06
CA MET A 51 13.01 -15.12 24.13
C MET A 51 13.23 -16.08 22.95
N ALA A 52 12.16 -16.70 22.42
CA ALA A 52 12.25 -17.51 21.21
C ALA A 52 12.63 -16.67 19.97
N ILE A 53 12.06 -15.47 19.83
CA ILE A 53 12.43 -14.53 18.76
C ILE A 53 13.85 -13.98 18.97
N HIS A 54 14.23 -13.69 20.22
CA HIS A 54 15.59 -13.26 20.53
C HIS A 54 16.64 -14.32 20.15
N ALA A 55 16.36 -15.60 20.39
CA ALA A 55 17.23 -16.70 20.00
C ALA A 55 17.23 -16.97 18.49
N ASN A 56 16.10 -16.76 17.81
CA ASN A 56 15.98 -16.88 16.36
C ASN A 56 14.97 -15.84 15.81
N PRO A 57 15.46 -14.75 15.18
CA PRO A 57 14.59 -13.68 14.66
C PRO A 57 13.51 -14.14 13.67
N ASP A 58 13.74 -15.23 12.92
CA ASP A 58 12.76 -15.76 11.96
C ASP A 58 11.47 -16.22 12.64
N LYS A 59 11.53 -16.55 13.94
CA LYS A 59 10.36 -16.91 14.75
C LYS A 59 9.37 -15.76 14.95
N ALA A 60 9.72 -14.53 14.58
CA ALA A 60 8.76 -13.44 14.51
C ALA A 60 7.59 -13.78 13.55
N ALA A 61 7.84 -14.56 12.49
CA ALA A 61 6.79 -14.99 11.57
C ALA A 61 5.80 -16.00 12.18
N ASP A 62 6.24 -16.77 13.18
CA ASP A 62 5.45 -17.81 13.85
C ASP A 62 4.64 -17.26 15.03
N TYR A 63 5.23 -16.35 15.81
CA TYR A 63 4.69 -15.92 17.10
C TYR A 63 4.07 -14.52 17.08
N THR A 64 4.09 -13.84 15.93
CA THR A 64 3.50 -12.51 15.78
C THR A 64 2.69 -12.42 14.48
N ILE A 65 1.96 -11.33 14.33
CA ILE A 65 1.22 -11.04 13.09
C ILE A 65 2.12 -10.60 11.93
N ARG A 66 3.43 -10.42 12.16
CA ARG A 66 4.38 -9.82 11.21
C ARG A 66 4.30 -10.41 9.80
N SER A 67 4.17 -11.75 9.69
CA SER A 67 4.12 -12.44 8.40
C SER A 67 2.88 -12.10 7.56
N ASN A 68 1.79 -11.66 8.17
CA ASN A 68 0.55 -11.24 7.51
C ASN A 68 0.32 -9.72 7.56
N LEU A 69 1.22 -8.95 8.20
CA LEU A 69 1.03 -7.52 8.44
C LEU A 69 1.80 -6.68 7.42
N VAL A 70 1.08 -5.81 6.70
CA VAL A 70 1.64 -4.85 5.76
C VAL A 70 1.47 -3.42 6.29
N GLY A 71 2.51 -2.60 6.14
CA GLY A 71 2.42 -1.17 6.41
C GLY A 71 1.99 -0.43 5.15
N VAL A 72 0.82 0.20 5.14
CA VAL A 72 0.43 1.13 4.07
C VAL A 72 0.92 2.52 4.48
N VAL A 73 1.95 3.01 3.79
CA VAL A 73 2.71 4.20 4.21
C VAL A 73 2.56 5.32 3.19
N THR A 74 2.26 6.52 3.67
CA THR A 74 2.14 7.73 2.85
C THR A 74 2.68 8.96 3.59
N ASN A 75 2.98 10.02 2.84
CA ASN A 75 3.16 11.38 3.36
C ASN A 75 2.03 12.34 2.91
N GLY A 76 1.01 11.83 2.22
CA GLY A 76 -0.13 12.62 1.74
C GLY A 76 0.20 13.66 0.67
N SER A 77 1.32 13.49 -0.04
CA SER A 77 1.81 14.48 -1.02
C SER A 77 1.17 14.36 -2.41
N ALA A 78 0.51 13.25 -2.73
CA ALA A 78 -0.20 13.04 -3.99
C ALA A 78 -1.48 12.21 -3.81
N VAL A 79 -2.37 12.63 -2.91
CA VAL A 79 -3.58 11.87 -2.59
C VAL A 79 -4.57 11.93 -3.75
N LEU A 80 -4.77 10.80 -4.43
CA LEU A 80 -5.70 10.70 -5.56
C LEU A 80 -5.45 11.82 -6.60
N GLY A 81 -6.52 12.50 -7.02
CA GLY A 81 -6.44 13.72 -7.85
C GLY A 81 -6.43 15.02 -7.05
N LEU A 82 -6.32 14.96 -5.72
CA LEU A 82 -6.37 16.13 -4.83
C LEU A 82 -4.99 16.77 -4.63
N GLY A 83 -3.92 16.05 -4.94
CA GLY A 83 -2.55 16.51 -4.81
C GLY A 83 -2.07 16.47 -3.36
N ASN A 84 -1.25 17.45 -2.97
CA ASN A 84 -0.70 17.50 -1.63
C ASN A 84 -1.72 18.11 -0.66
N ILE A 85 -2.42 17.24 0.07
CA ILE A 85 -3.36 17.61 1.14
C ILE A 85 -2.83 17.27 2.54
N GLY A 86 -1.62 16.71 2.60
CA GLY A 86 -0.94 16.35 3.83
C GLY A 86 -1.39 15.00 4.42
N PRO A 87 -0.58 14.46 5.36
CA PRO A 87 -0.74 13.11 5.91
C PRO A 87 -2.07 12.92 6.65
N LEU A 88 -2.52 13.91 7.44
CA LEU A 88 -3.77 13.76 8.19
C LEU A 88 -4.99 13.65 7.25
N ALA A 89 -5.00 14.42 6.16
CA ALA A 89 -6.10 14.40 5.20
C ALA A 89 -6.03 13.17 4.27
N SER A 90 -4.88 12.49 4.15
CA SER A 90 -4.76 11.23 3.42
C SER A 90 -5.30 10.03 4.19
N LYS A 91 -5.43 10.13 5.51
CA LYS A 91 -5.84 9.02 6.38
C LYS A 91 -7.10 8.26 5.91
N PRO A 92 -8.19 8.92 5.49
CA PRO A 92 -9.36 8.20 4.96
C PRO A 92 -9.03 7.33 3.74
N VAL A 93 -8.08 7.74 2.88
CA VAL A 93 -7.68 6.93 1.72
C VAL A 93 -6.87 5.71 2.18
N MET A 94 -5.95 5.88 3.12
CA MET A 94 -5.11 4.80 3.65
C MET A 94 -5.91 3.75 4.42
N GLU A 95 -6.87 4.16 5.26
CA GLU A 95 -7.82 3.23 5.88
C GLU A 95 -8.62 2.46 4.80
N GLY A 96 -8.91 3.13 3.67
CA GLY A 96 -9.55 2.51 2.51
C GLY A 96 -8.69 1.39 1.93
N LYS A 97 -7.41 1.62 1.73
CA LYS A 97 -6.47 0.61 1.26
C LYS A 97 -6.38 -0.56 2.25
N ALA A 98 -6.32 -0.28 3.55
CA ALA A 98 -6.29 -1.30 4.59
C ALA A 98 -7.51 -2.25 4.53
N VAL A 99 -8.73 -1.70 4.43
CA VAL A 99 -9.93 -2.55 4.34
C VAL A 99 -10.01 -3.33 3.03
N LEU A 100 -9.45 -2.81 1.92
CA LEU A 100 -9.37 -3.52 0.64
C LEU A 100 -8.39 -4.70 0.74
N PHE A 101 -7.19 -4.49 1.29
CA PHE A 101 -6.23 -5.57 1.58
C PHE A 101 -6.89 -6.67 2.39
N LYS A 102 -7.54 -6.31 3.51
CA LYS A 102 -8.18 -7.29 4.37
C LYS A 102 -9.31 -8.02 3.68
N ARG A 103 -10.19 -7.31 2.97
CA ARG A 103 -11.39 -7.87 2.35
C ARG A 103 -11.07 -8.82 1.19
N PHE A 104 -10.11 -8.46 0.35
CA PHE A 104 -9.84 -9.19 -0.90
C PHE A 104 -8.67 -10.17 -0.82
N SER A 105 -7.75 -10.00 0.14
CA SER A 105 -6.55 -10.85 0.25
C SER A 105 -6.31 -11.44 1.65
N GLY A 106 -7.08 -11.04 2.66
CA GLY A 106 -6.90 -11.52 4.04
C GLY A 106 -5.70 -10.91 4.78
N ILE A 107 -4.94 -10.05 4.12
CA ILE A 107 -3.76 -9.34 4.65
C ILE A 107 -4.19 -8.32 5.71
N ASP A 108 -3.50 -8.31 6.84
CA ASP A 108 -3.68 -7.31 7.89
C ASP A 108 -2.84 -6.07 7.55
N VAL A 109 -3.37 -4.89 7.87
CA VAL A 109 -2.71 -3.62 7.53
C VAL A 109 -2.74 -2.66 8.71
N PHE A 110 -1.64 -1.96 8.91
CA PHE A 110 -1.65 -0.66 9.57
C PHE A 110 -1.36 0.44 8.56
N ASP A 111 -2.22 1.43 8.53
CA ASP A 111 -2.02 2.69 7.83
C ASP A 111 -1.10 3.61 8.64
N ILE A 112 -0.09 4.17 7.98
CA ILE A 112 0.97 4.97 8.58
C ILE A 112 1.13 6.26 7.77
N GLU A 113 0.52 7.34 8.26
CA GLU A 113 0.65 8.68 7.69
C GLU A 113 1.82 9.44 8.34
N ILE A 114 2.89 9.67 7.60
CA ILE A 114 4.13 10.29 8.12
C ILE A 114 4.17 11.77 7.74
N ASP A 115 4.16 12.65 8.75
CA ASP A 115 4.38 14.09 8.58
C ASP A 115 5.88 14.42 8.53
N GLN A 116 6.52 14.01 7.44
CA GLN A 116 7.93 14.29 7.18
C GLN A 116 8.13 14.74 5.71
N PRO A 117 8.35 16.04 5.47
CA PRO A 117 8.60 16.55 4.12
C PRO A 117 10.02 16.24 3.60
N ASP A 118 10.97 15.94 4.48
CA ASP A 118 12.34 15.58 4.09
C ASP A 118 12.42 14.10 3.66
N ILE A 119 12.87 13.85 2.44
CA ILE A 119 12.88 12.51 1.82
C ILE A 119 13.81 11.56 2.57
N ASP A 120 14.99 12.03 3.00
CA ASP A 120 15.96 11.20 3.71
C ASP A 120 15.38 10.73 5.05
N LYS A 121 14.80 11.67 5.81
CA LYS A 121 14.15 11.37 7.08
C LYS A 121 12.89 10.52 6.91
N PHE A 122 12.14 10.71 5.83
CA PHE A 122 11.00 9.85 5.50
C PHE A 122 11.48 8.41 5.30
N ILE A 123 12.50 8.20 4.45
CA ILE A 123 13.10 6.88 4.20
C ILE A 123 13.64 6.26 5.49
N ASP A 124 14.34 7.03 6.33
CA ASP A 124 14.82 6.57 7.64
C ASP A 124 13.66 6.11 8.54
N THR A 125 12.57 6.88 8.55
CA THR A 125 11.37 6.56 9.35
C THR A 125 10.74 5.26 8.88
N VAL A 126 10.53 5.09 7.57
CA VAL A 126 9.94 3.86 7.02
C VAL A 126 10.85 2.65 7.26
N ALA A 127 12.16 2.80 7.01
CA ALA A 127 13.11 1.70 7.19
C ALA A 127 13.19 1.24 8.66
N ALA A 128 13.08 2.17 9.61
CA ALA A 128 13.07 1.83 11.04
C ALA A 128 11.86 0.97 11.46
N LEU A 129 10.78 0.95 10.66
CA LEU A 129 9.59 0.15 10.92
C LEU A 129 9.68 -1.30 10.41
N GLU A 130 10.77 -1.70 9.73
CA GLU A 130 10.97 -3.06 9.20
C GLU A 130 10.71 -4.20 10.19
N PRO A 131 11.07 -4.10 11.49
CA PRO A 131 10.80 -5.17 12.44
C PRO A 131 9.30 -5.47 12.62
N THR A 132 8.44 -4.47 12.43
CA THR A 132 6.98 -4.58 12.63
C THR A 132 6.30 -5.30 11.48
N PHE A 133 6.72 -5.05 10.24
CA PHE A 133 5.98 -5.40 9.04
C PHE A 133 6.61 -6.57 8.27
N GLY A 134 5.77 -7.37 7.61
CA GLY A 134 6.18 -8.37 6.62
C GLY A 134 6.33 -7.79 5.21
N GLY A 135 5.79 -6.59 4.96
CA GLY A 135 5.96 -5.83 3.73
C GLY A 135 5.50 -4.38 3.88
N ILE A 136 5.97 -3.52 2.98
CA ILE A 136 5.59 -2.10 2.91
C ILE A 136 4.89 -1.83 1.58
N ASN A 137 3.74 -1.18 1.65
CA ASN A 137 3.01 -0.62 0.53
C ASN A 137 3.09 0.92 0.59
N LEU A 138 3.87 1.53 -0.29
CA LEU A 138 3.94 2.97 -0.47
C LEU A 138 2.73 3.45 -1.29
N GLU A 139 2.10 4.53 -0.83
CA GLU A 139 0.84 5.02 -1.39
C GLU A 139 0.81 6.55 -1.46
N ASP A 140 0.27 7.12 -2.55
CA ASP A 140 -0.05 8.54 -2.68
C ASP A 140 1.16 9.48 -2.41
N ILE A 141 2.35 9.09 -2.89
CA ILE A 141 3.59 9.88 -2.79
C ILE A 141 3.89 10.53 -4.15
N LYS A 142 4.14 11.84 -4.16
CA LYS A 142 4.32 12.61 -5.40
C LYS A 142 5.57 12.18 -6.18
N ALA A 143 5.48 12.26 -7.50
CA ALA A 143 6.62 12.19 -8.39
C ALA A 143 7.42 13.52 -8.36
N PRO A 144 8.75 13.49 -8.59
CA PRO A 144 9.59 12.33 -8.86
C PRO A 144 10.08 11.59 -7.59
N GLU A 145 9.76 12.10 -6.41
CA GLU A 145 10.32 11.64 -5.13
C GLU A 145 9.96 10.18 -4.80
N CYS A 146 8.75 9.75 -5.17
CA CYS A 146 8.31 8.36 -5.00
C CYS A 146 9.24 7.32 -5.63
N PHE A 147 9.90 7.64 -6.75
CA PHE A 147 10.86 6.74 -7.39
C PHE A 147 12.12 6.55 -6.56
N GLU A 148 12.66 7.64 -6.01
CA GLU A 148 13.84 7.59 -5.15
C GLU A 148 13.53 6.86 -3.84
N ILE A 149 12.39 7.20 -3.22
CA ILE A 149 11.91 6.59 -1.98
C ILE A 149 11.80 5.08 -2.14
N GLU A 150 11.08 4.61 -3.16
CA GLU A 150 10.90 3.17 -3.38
C GLU A 150 12.26 2.48 -3.61
N ARG A 151 13.11 3.03 -4.49
CA ARG A 151 14.42 2.44 -4.80
C ARG A 151 15.28 2.28 -3.54
N ARG A 152 15.39 3.35 -2.74
CA ARG A 152 16.23 3.35 -1.54
C ARG A 152 15.69 2.45 -0.44
N LEU A 153 14.37 2.38 -0.27
CA LEU A 153 13.75 1.45 0.68
C LEU A 153 13.94 0.00 0.26
N ARG A 154 13.79 -0.32 -1.04
CA ARG A 154 14.07 -1.67 -1.58
C ARG A 154 15.53 -2.10 -1.43
N GLU A 155 16.47 -1.17 -1.51
CA GLU A 155 17.90 -1.44 -1.30
C GLU A 155 18.25 -1.65 0.18
N ARG A 156 17.54 -0.97 1.09
CA ARG A 156 17.85 -0.97 2.52
C ARG A 156 17.12 -2.04 3.32
N MET A 157 15.89 -2.38 2.93
CA MET A 157 15.01 -3.24 3.72
C MET A 157 15.07 -4.70 3.28
N ASN A 158 14.93 -5.65 4.22
CA ASN A 158 14.90 -7.08 3.92
C ASN A 158 13.47 -7.61 3.69
N ILE A 159 12.47 -6.73 3.65
CA ILE A 159 11.08 -7.04 3.35
C ILE A 159 10.67 -6.42 2.00
N PRO A 160 9.69 -6.99 1.29
CA PRO A 160 9.19 -6.40 0.06
C PRO A 160 8.65 -4.99 0.29
N VAL A 161 9.10 -4.05 -0.54
CA VAL A 161 8.58 -2.69 -0.64
C VAL A 161 7.96 -2.53 -2.02
N PHE A 162 6.71 -2.10 -2.06
CA PHE A 162 5.91 -1.97 -3.28
C PHE A 162 5.23 -0.62 -3.30
N HIS A 163 5.27 0.08 -4.43
CA HIS A 163 4.50 1.31 -4.63
C HIS A 163 3.28 1.04 -5.51
N ASP A 164 2.07 1.17 -4.95
CA ASP A 164 0.84 0.75 -5.63
C ASP A 164 0.52 1.61 -6.86
N ASP A 165 0.62 2.94 -6.74
CA ASP A 165 0.34 3.85 -7.86
C ASP A 165 1.24 3.61 -9.08
N GLN A 166 2.46 3.10 -8.86
CA GLN A 166 3.39 2.74 -9.91
C GLN A 166 3.08 1.33 -10.44
N HIS A 167 3.38 0.31 -9.63
CA HIS A 167 3.42 -1.07 -10.09
C HIS A 167 2.03 -1.69 -10.14
N GLY A 168 1.15 -1.37 -9.18
CA GLY A 168 -0.24 -1.83 -9.17
C GLY A 168 -0.98 -1.39 -10.43
N THR A 169 -0.89 -0.10 -10.74
CA THR A 169 -1.44 0.46 -12.00
C THR A 169 -0.83 -0.24 -13.22
N ALA A 170 0.49 -0.39 -13.26
CA ALA A 170 1.20 -0.99 -14.40
C ALA A 170 0.81 -2.45 -14.66
N ILE A 171 0.61 -3.25 -13.60
CA ILE A 171 0.18 -4.64 -13.69
C ILE A 171 -1.23 -4.73 -14.32
N ILE A 172 -2.18 -3.95 -13.81
CA ILE A 172 -3.57 -4.00 -14.28
C ILE A 172 -3.69 -3.45 -15.71
N VAL A 173 -2.99 -2.35 -16.03
CA VAL A 173 -2.95 -1.80 -17.40
C VAL A 173 -2.35 -2.81 -18.38
N THR A 174 -1.27 -3.50 -18.00
CA THR A 174 -0.66 -4.53 -18.84
C THR A 174 -1.63 -5.70 -19.07
N ALA A 175 -2.30 -6.18 -18.02
CA ALA A 175 -3.29 -7.24 -18.14
C ALA A 175 -4.47 -6.83 -19.05
N ALA A 176 -4.97 -5.60 -18.91
CA ALA A 176 -6.05 -5.05 -19.72
C ALA A 176 -5.65 -4.96 -21.20
N ILE A 177 -4.47 -4.42 -21.50
CA ILE A 177 -3.96 -4.31 -22.88
C ILE A 177 -3.77 -5.68 -23.50
N LEU A 178 -3.11 -6.62 -22.80
CA LEU A 178 -2.92 -7.97 -23.30
C LEU A 178 -4.25 -8.67 -23.60
N SER A 179 -5.26 -8.46 -22.76
CA SER A 179 -6.59 -9.02 -22.96
C SER A 179 -7.32 -8.37 -24.14
N GLY A 180 -7.29 -7.04 -24.25
CA GLY A 180 -7.88 -6.32 -25.38
C GLY A 180 -7.24 -6.70 -26.71
N LEU A 181 -5.92 -6.91 -26.74
CA LEU A 181 -5.19 -7.35 -27.93
C LEU A 181 -5.60 -8.75 -28.40
N LYS A 182 -5.91 -9.66 -27.46
CA LYS A 182 -6.46 -10.99 -27.80
C LYS A 182 -7.81 -10.86 -28.50
N VAL A 183 -8.70 -9.99 -28.02
CA VAL A 183 -10.03 -9.77 -28.60
C VAL A 183 -9.93 -9.28 -30.05
N VAL A 184 -9.02 -8.35 -30.34
CA VAL A 184 -8.83 -7.80 -31.69
C VAL A 184 -7.81 -8.56 -32.54
N GLY A 185 -7.29 -9.70 -32.06
CA GLY A 185 -6.33 -10.55 -32.79
C GLY A 185 -4.98 -9.88 -33.08
N LYS A 186 -4.55 -8.89 -32.29
CA LYS A 186 -3.29 -8.14 -32.51
C LYS A 186 -2.18 -8.65 -31.60
N LYS A 187 -0.94 -8.61 -32.08
CA LYS A 187 0.26 -8.92 -31.28
C LYS A 187 0.80 -7.64 -30.65
N LEU A 188 1.17 -7.68 -29.36
CA LEU A 188 1.68 -6.51 -28.62
C LEU A 188 2.87 -5.84 -29.33
N LYS A 189 3.81 -6.61 -29.87
CA LYS A 189 4.98 -6.07 -30.59
C LYS A 189 4.63 -5.27 -31.87
N ASN A 190 3.42 -5.42 -32.41
CA ASN A 190 2.99 -4.79 -33.66
C ASN A 190 2.10 -3.57 -33.46
N VAL A 191 1.69 -3.25 -32.23
CA VAL A 191 0.80 -2.11 -31.99
C VAL A 191 1.58 -0.81 -31.77
N ARG A 192 0.94 0.30 -32.12
CA ARG A 192 1.35 1.66 -31.75
C ARG A 192 0.53 2.08 -30.55
N LEU A 193 1.20 2.64 -29.54
CA LEU A 193 0.58 3.10 -28.31
C LEU A 193 0.78 4.61 -28.19
N VAL A 194 -0.29 5.32 -27.89
CA VAL A 194 -0.25 6.73 -27.49
C VAL A 194 -0.58 6.78 -26.00
N THR A 195 0.27 7.42 -25.22
CA THR A 195 0.09 7.64 -23.79
C THR A 195 -0.05 9.13 -23.54
N SER A 196 -1.11 9.54 -22.87
CA SER A 196 -1.28 10.93 -22.45
C SER A 196 -0.89 11.06 -20.98
N GLY A 197 0.22 11.74 -20.71
CA GLY A 197 0.78 11.95 -19.37
C GLY A 197 2.11 11.22 -19.13
N ALA A 198 2.95 11.80 -18.27
CA ALA A 198 4.30 11.33 -17.97
C ALA A 198 4.61 11.27 -16.46
N GLY A 199 3.59 11.05 -15.64
CA GLY A 199 3.72 10.88 -14.18
C GLY A 199 4.15 9.47 -13.77
N ALA A 200 4.21 9.22 -12.45
CA ALA A 200 4.63 7.95 -11.86
C ALA A 200 3.94 6.72 -12.45
N ALA A 201 2.60 6.72 -12.42
CA ALA A 201 1.78 5.64 -12.97
C ALA A 201 2.01 5.43 -14.48
N ALA A 202 2.05 6.50 -15.27
CA ALA A 202 2.19 6.42 -16.72
C ALA A 202 3.55 5.82 -17.13
N LEU A 203 4.63 6.29 -16.51
CA LEU A 203 5.99 5.77 -16.76
C LEU A 203 6.11 4.30 -16.33
N ALA A 204 5.55 3.93 -15.18
CA ALA A 204 5.53 2.54 -14.73
C ALA A 204 4.75 1.62 -15.70
N CYS A 205 3.58 2.06 -16.18
CA CYS A 205 2.80 1.33 -17.18
C CYS A 205 3.58 1.13 -18.49
N LEU A 206 4.22 2.19 -19.00
CA LEU A 206 5.02 2.13 -20.22
C LEU A 206 6.20 1.17 -20.06
N ASN A 207 6.93 1.26 -18.95
CA ASN A 207 8.06 0.37 -18.67
C ASN A 207 7.60 -1.09 -18.58
N GLN A 208 6.49 -1.37 -17.90
CA GLN A 208 5.96 -2.72 -17.78
C GLN A 208 5.48 -3.28 -19.13
N LEU A 209 4.83 -2.47 -19.96
CA LEU A 209 4.42 -2.88 -21.31
C LEU A 209 5.62 -3.18 -22.21
N VAL A 210 6.69 -2.37 -22.11
CA VAL A 210 7.94 -2.60 -22.83
C VAL A 210 8.57 -3.93 -22.38
N SER A 211 8.64 -4.19 -21.07
CA SER A 211 9.10 -5.47 -20.52
C SER A 211 8.24 -6.66 -20.98
N ALA A 212 6.93 -6.46 -21.15
CA ALA A 212 6.02 -7.45 -21.70
C ALA A 212 6.14 -7.66 -23.22
N GLY A 213 6.94 -6.85 -23.92
CA GLY A 213 7.26 -7.01 -25.35
C GLY A 213 6.72 -5.92 -26.28
N LEU A 214 6.13 -4.84 -25.74
CA LEU A 214 5.81 -3.65 -26.54
C LEU A 214 7.11 -2.99 -27.05
N GLN A 215 7.13 -2.62 -28.32
CA GLN A 215 8.32 -1.99 -28.90
C GLN A 215 8.37 -0.52 -28.51
N LYS A 216 9.45 -0.08 -27.84
CA LYS A 216 9.63 1.31 -27.40
C LYS A 216 9.46 2.32 -28.54
N LYS A 217 9.95 2.00 -29.74
CA LYS A 217 9.80 2.82 -30.97
C LYS A 217 8.35 3.03 -31.42
N ASN A 218 7.41 2.24 -30.92
CA ASN A 218 6.00 2.34 -31.25
C ASN A 218 5.20 3.17 -30.22
N ILE A 219 5.87 3.73 -29.21
CA ILE A 219 5.26 4.51 -28.14
C ILE A 219 5.38 6.00 -28.46
N ILE A 220 4.29 6.73 -28.29
CA ILE A 220 4.21 8.18 -28.36
C ILE A 220 3.68 8.67 -27.01
N VAL A 221 4.36 9.63 -26.39
CA VAL A 221 3.97 10.28 -25.13
C VAL A 221 3.66 11.75 -25.41
#